data_AF-N1QSL5-F1
#
_entry.id   AF-N1QSL5-F1
#
_cell.length_a   1.000
_cell.length_b   1.000
_cell.length_c   1.000
_cell.angle_alpha   90.00
_cell.angle_beta   90.00
_cell.angle_gamma   90.00
#
_symmetry.space_group_name_H-M   'P 1'
#
loop_
_entity.id
_entity.type
_entity.pdbx_description
1 polymer ?
#
loop_
_entity_poly.entity_id
_entity_poly.type
_entity_poly.pdbx_seq_one_letter_code
_entity_poly.pdbx_strand_id
1 'polypeptide(L)'
;MTPEIKNLDGDKADDGGGAAAVAPGAGHGHGHGKGAKNKLSLVPLIFLIFFEVAGGPYGAEPAVQSAGPLYALLGFLIFPFIWAIPEALVTAELSTAMPGNGGFVVWADRAFGPVSGSLMGTWNDWLKYWIEVGAVLSSIGLYSATLSSAAFQLLGMADLGLLPCVFALRAPIFNTPWVSIVVTSLITLGMSFFSFNNIVTAANFLYSLGMLLEFATFIWLRIKRPEMSRPYRVPLRLPGIVVLCLVPSGFLVFVMAIAGWKAYAISAIFTAAGLGVYYLMKFCKARGFLKFGTVDGEGLMYERHQESANVGV
;
A
#
# COMPACT_ATOMS: atom_id res chain seq x y z
N MET A 1 56.68 2.49 -42.76
CA MET A 1 56.17 1.55 -43.77
C MET A 1 55.47 0.42 -43.04
N THR A 2 54.15 0.49 -42.93
CA THR A 2 53.28 -0.70 -42.84
C THR A 2 53.31 -1.42 -44.20
N PRO A 3 53.00 -2.73 -44.26
CA PRO A 3 51.62 -3.09 -44.62
C PRO A 3 51.05 -4.42 -44.04
N GLU A 4 49.74 -4.38 -43.84
CA GLU A 4 48.66 -5.36 -44.19
C GLU A 4 48.77 -6.84 -43.78
N ILE A 5 47.87 -7.34 -42.90
CA ILE A 5 46.51 -7.87 -43.16
C ILE A 5 46.48 -9.08 -44.12
N LYS A 6 46.08 -10.24 -43.56
CA LYS A 6 45.40 -11.29 -44.32
C LYS A 6 44.29 -11.91 -43.46
N ASN A 7 43.05 -11.61 -43.85
CA ASN A 7 41.84 -12.30 -43.42
C ASN A 7 41.87 -13.75 -43.93
N LEU A 8 41.35 -14.68 -43.12
CA LEU A 8 40.82 -15.96 -43.58
C LEU A 8 39.51 -16.19 -42.83
N ASP A 9 38.41 -15.80 -43.47
CA ASP A 9 37.11 -16.43 -43.29
C ASP A 9 37.20 -17.85 -43.88
N GLY A 10 36.68 -18.83 -43.14
CA GLY A 10 36.76 -20.24 -43.50
C GLY A 10 35.74 -21.09 -42.75
N ASP A 11 34.57 -21.16 -43.38
CA ASP A 11 33.74 -22.36 -43.54
C ASP A 11 32.66 -22.78 -42.51
N LYS A 12 31.54 -23.19 -43.09
CA LYS A 12 30.23 -23.58 -42.54
C LYS A 12 30.26 -24.96 -41.86
N ALA A 13 29.31 -25.21 -40.96
CA ALA A 13 28.27 -26.25 -41.10
C ALA A 13 27.47 -26.45 -39.79
N ASP A 14 26.39 -27.20 -39.91
CA ASP A 14 25.07 -27.08 -39.30
C ASP A 14 24.82 -27.95 -38.04
N ASP A 15 23.62 -27.75 -37.49
CA ASP A 15 22.78 -28.68 -36.72
C ASP A 15 22.94 -28.91 -35.19
N GLY A 16 21.85 -28.59 -34.48
CA GLY A 16 21.17 -29.62 -33.67
C GLY A 16 21.12 -29.45 -32.13
N GLY A 17 20.04 -28.85 -31.64
CA GLY A 17 19.25 -29.39 -30.51
C GLY A 17 19.72 -29.20 -29.06
N GLY A 18 18.74 -28.98 -28.16
CA GLY A 18 18.81 -29.48 -26.78
C GLY A 18 18.86 -28.43 -25.69
N ALA A 19 17.89 -28.54 -24.79
CA ALA A 19 17.65 -27.68 -23.63
C ALA A 19 18.69 -27.84 -22.49
N ALA A 20 18.58 -26.89 -21.56
CA ALA A 20 18.74 -27.03 -20.11
C ALA A 20 20.08 -26.63 -19.45
N ALA A 21 19.91 -25.75 -18.46
CA ALA A 21 20.46 -25.84 -17.11
C ALA A 21 21.92 -25.38 -16.81
N VAL A 22 21.97 -24.34 -15.95
CA VAL A 22 22.74 -24.26 -14.70
C VAL A 22 24.21 -23.77 -14.75
N ALA A 23 24.34 -22.47 -14.43
CA ALA A 23 25.22 -21.86 -13.40
C ALA A 23 26.77 -21.98 -13.53
N PRO A 24 27.55 -21.41 -12.58
CA PRO A 24 27.80 -19.98 -12.40
C PRO A 24 29.31 -19.66 -12.47
N GLY A 25 29.68 -18.42 -12.78
CA GLY A 25 31.08 -18.01 -12.84
C GLY A 25 31.26 -16.56 -12.43
N ALA A 26 31.84 -16.36 -11.24
CA ALA A 26 32.32 -15.07 -10.77
C ALA A 26 33.57 -14.64 -11.56
N GLY A 27 33.69 -13.34 -11.84
CA GLY A 27 35.00 -12.66 -11.90
C GLY A 27 35.32 -11.87 -13.17
N HIS A 28 35.30 -10.55 -13.00
CA HIS A 28 36.17 -9.53 -13.61
C HIS A 28 35.95 -9.04 -15.05
N GLY A 29 35.66 -7.74 -15.16
CA GLY A 29 36.47 -6.85 -16.00
C GLY A 29 35.79 -6.06 -17.12
N HIS A 30 35.30 -4.87 -16.78
CA HIS A 30 35.29 -3.64 -17.60
C HIS A 30 34.41 -3.57 -18.87
N GLY A 31 33.29 -2.84 -18.72
CA GLY A 31 32.58 -2.14 -19.78
C GLY A 31 31.88 -0.92 -19.21
N HIS A 32 32.55 0.24 -19.28
CA HIS A 32 32.09 1.53 -18.76
C HIS A 32 30.85 2.03 -19.54
N GLY A 33 29.66 1.58 -19.16
CA GLY A 33 28.39 2.22 -19.54
C GLY A 33 28.17 3.46 -18.69
N LYS A 34 28.22 4.64 -19.29
CA LYS A 34 27.94 5.94 -18.65
C LYS A 34 26.65 5.86 -17.81
N GLY A 35 26.81 5.80 -16.49
CA GLY A 35 25.70 5.73 -15.56
C GLY A 35 24.80 6.94 -15.70
N ALA A 36 23.56 6.71 -16.16
CA ALA A 36 22.47 7.63 -15.92
C ALA A 36 22.37 7.78 -14.40
N LYS A 37 22.70 8.98 -13.89
CA LYS A 37 22.47 9.33 -12.49
C LYS A 37 20.97 9.50 -12.28
N ASN A 38 20.23 8.39 -12.26
CA ASN A 38 18.83 8.38 -11.90
C ASN A 38 18.73 8.46 -10.38
N LYS A 39 19.11 9.62 -9.82
CA LYS A 39 18.69 9.98 -8.47
C LYS A 39 17.16 10.02 -8.51
N LEU A 40 16.50 9.25 -7.65
CA LEU A 40 15.07 9.42 -7.45
C LEU A 40 14.82 10.91 -7.20
N SER A 41 13.98 11.51 -8.03
CA SER A 41 13.56 12.89 -7.81
C SER A 41 12.83 12.97 -6.46
N LEU A 42 12.96 14.11 -5.78
CA LEU A 42 12.38 14.36 -4.47
C LEU A 42 10.86 14.07 -4.43
N VAL A 43 10.19 14.23 -5.57
CA VAL A 43 8.76 13.95 -5.73
C VAL A 43 8.46 12.43 -5.64
N PRO A 44 9.04 11.55 -6.48
CA PRO A 44 8.97 10.09 -6.29
C PRO A 44 9.36 9.60 -4.89
N LEU A 45 10.35 10.23 -4.26
CA LEU A 45 10.79 9.89 -2.91
C LEU A 45 9.70 10.19 -1.87
N ILE A 46 9.09 11.39 -1.91
CA ILE A 46 7.96 11.73 -1.02
C ILE A 46 6.79 10.79 -1.25
N PHE A 47 6.49 10.43 -2.50
CA PHE A 47 5.42 9.48 -2.80
C PHE A 47 5.72 8.07 -2.33
N LEU A 48 6.97 7.61 -2.39
CA LEU A 48 7.39 6.33 -1.84
C LEU A 48 7.28 6.32 -0.31
N ILE A 49 7.78 7.36 0.37
CA ILE A 49 7.67 7.50 1.82
C ILE A 49 6.20 7.59 2.23
N PHE A 50 5.40 8.40 1.54
CA PHE A 50 3.97 8.48 1.80
C PHE A 50 3.27 7.15 1.55
N PHE A 51 3.58 6.41 0.48
CA PHE A 51 2.95 5.11 0.24
C PHE A 51 3.35 4.08 1.31
N GLU A 52 4.61 4.08 1.74
CA GLU A 52 5.10 3.20 2.80
C GLU A 52 4.48 3.53 4.17
N VAL A 53 4.26 4.82 4.46
CA VAL A 53 3.72 5.29 5.75
C VAL A 53 2.19 5.40 5.77
N ALA A 54 1.57 5.78 4.65
CA ALA A 54 0.13 5.97 4.48
C ALA A 54 -0.59 4.71 3.99
N GLY A 55 0.10 3.57 3.96
CA GLY A 55 -0.52 2.25 3.97
C GLY A 55 -1.50 2.08 5.13
N GLY A 56 -1.62 3.04 6.06
CA GLY A 56 -2.50 2.97 7.22
C GLY A 56 -1.86 2.09 8.28
N PRO A 57 -2.24 2.24 9.55
CA PRO A 57 -1.75 1.37 10.61
C PRO A 57 -2.45 0.00 10.56
N TYR A 58 -2.52 -0.65 9.38
CA TYR A 58 -3.03 -2.02 9.26
C TYR A 58 -2.12 -2.95 10.06
N GLY A 59 -2.69 -3.66 11.02
CA GLY A 59 -1.94 -4.47 11.98
C GLY A 59 -1.57 -3.72 13.27
N ALA A 60 -1.92 -2.44 13.41
CA ALA A 60 -1.89 -1.77 14.72
C ALA A 60 -3.14 -2.10 15.55
N GLU A 61 -4.21 -2.62 14.95
CA GLU A 61 -5.42 -2.99 15.66
C GLU A 61 -5.16 -4.09 16.71
N PRO A 62 -4.44 -5.18 16.40
CA PRO A 62 -4.03 -6.15 17.41
C PRO A 62 -3.10 -5.56 18.48
N ALA A 63 -2.20 -4.64 18.09
CA ALA A 63 -1.27 -4.00 19.02
C ALA A 63 -1.99 -3.07 20.01
N VAL A 64 -2.95 -2.28 19.52
CA VAL A 64 -3.79 -1.40 20.34
C VAL A 64 -4.79 -2.21 21.18
N GLN A 65 -5.34 -3.30 20.64
CA GLN A 65 -6.26 -4.18 21.37
C GLN A 65 -5.56 -4.94 22.50
N SER A 66 -4.31 -5.37 22.30
CA SER A 66 -3.54 -6.13 23.31
C SER A 66 -2.87 -5.24 24.35
N ALA A 67 -2.22 -4.14 23.94
CA ALA A 67 -1.46 -3.28 24.84
C ALA A 67 -2.27 -2.08 25.36
N GLY A 68 -3.38 -1.74 24.71
CA GLY A 68 -4.15 -0.53 24.99
C GLY A 68 -3.62 0.71 24.24
N PRO A 69 -4.47 1.74 24.01
CA PRO A 69 -4.13 2.88 23.17
C PRO A 69 -2.91 3.68 23.66
N LEU A 70 -2.73 3.83 24.97
CA LEU A 70 -1.63 4.61 25.54
C LEU A 70 -0.26 3.99 25.26
N TYR A 71 -0.13 2.68 25.48
CA TYR A 71 1.14 1.97 25.30
C TYR A 71 1.50 1.79 23.83
N ALA A 72 0.51 1.56 22.96
CA ALA A 72 0.73 1.53 21.51
C ALA A 72 1.27 2.88 21.01
N LEU A 73 0.69 4.00 21.46
CA LEU A 73 1.16 5.35 21.10
C LEU A 73 2.58 5.64 21.61
N LEU A 74 2.88 5.25 22.86
CA LEU A 74 4.24 5.38 23.39
C LEU A 74 5.23 4.54 22.59
N GLY A 75 4.87 3.32 22.20
CA GLY A 75 5.67 2.47 21.32
C GLY A 75 5.99 3.14 19.99
N PHE A 76 4.96 3.67 19.30
CA PHE A 76 5.16 4.40 18.04
C PHE A 76 6.01 5.66 18.18
N LEU A 77 5.95 6.33 19.34
CA LEU A 77 6.72 7.54 19.57
C LEU A 77 8.17 7.26 19.97
N ILE A 78 8.44 6.17 20.69
CA ILE A 78 9.77 5.88 21.25
C ILE A 78 10.59 5.02 20.28
N PHE A 79 9.97 4.04 19.62
CA PHE A 79 10.66 3.05 18.78
C PHE A 79 11.53 3.67 17.67
N PRO A 80 11.09 4.71 16.92
CA PRO A 80 11.93 5.35 15.91
C PRO A 80 13.21 5.97 16.47
N PHE A 81 13.18 6.51 17.70
CA PHE A 81 14.36 7.15 18.31
C PHE A 81 15.35 6.13 18.86
N ILE A 82 14.87 4.98 19.33
CA ILE A 82 15.73 3.92 19.86
C ILE A 82 16.37 3.12 18.73
N TRP A 83 15.63 2.86 17.65
CA TRP A 83 16.06 1.93 16.62
C TRP A 83 16.38 2.64 15.29
N ALA A 84 15.39 3.27 14.66
CA ALA A 84 15.51 3.77 13.30
C ALA A 84 16.50 4.93 13.15
N ILE A 85 16.53 5.89 14.09
CA ILE A 85 17.44 7.05 14.01
C ILE A 85 18.91 6.61 14.16
N PRO A 86 19.30 5.85 15.21
CA PRO A 86 20.68 5.37 15.31
C PRO A 86 21.10 4.51 14.11
N GLU A 87 20.22 3.59 13.66
CA GLU A 87 20.50 2.73 12.50
C GLU A 87 20.71 3.54 11.22
N ALA A 88 19.86 4.54 10.96
CA ALA A 88 19.97 5.41 9.80
C ALA A 88 21.26 6.25 9.82
N LEU A 89 21.66 6.77 10.98
CA LEU A 89 22.89 7.55 11.14
C LEU A 89 24.14 6.69 10.90
N VAL A 90 24.22 5.51 11.52
CA VAL A 90 25.33 4.56 11.32
C VAL A 90 25.40 4.13 9.85
N THR A 91 24.26 3.79 9.25
CA THR A 91 24.18 3.42 7.84
C THR A 91 24.62 4.56 6.92
N ALA A 92 24.22 5.80 7.21
CA ALA A 92 24.60 6.96 6.43
C ALA A 92 26.11 7.24 6.51
N GLU A 93 26.70 7.16 7.71
CA GLU A 93 28.15 7.34 7.91
C GLU A 93 28.94 6.25 7.17
N LEU A 94 28.59 4.98 7.37
CA LEU A 94 29.32 3.86 6.76
C LEU A 94 29.13 3.78 5.23
N SER A 95 27.94 4.09 4.73
CA SER A 95 27.66 4.11 3.28
C SER A 95 28.40 5.23 2.55
N THR A 96 28.62 6.37 3.20
CA THR A 96 29.37 7.49 2.60
C THR A 96 30.88 7.30 2.73
N ALA A 97 31.36 6.68 3.81
CA ALA A 97 32.77 6.36 4.01
C ALA A 97 33.26 5.23 3.07
N MET A 98 32.39 4.27 2.74
CA MET A 98 32.73 3.11 1.92
C MET A 98 31.72 2.93 0.77
N PRO A 99 31.81 3.72 -0.31
CA PRO A 99 30.89 3.64 -1.44
C PRO A 99 31.15 2.37 -2.27
N GLY A 100 30.52 1.26 -1.90
CA GLY A 100 30.57 -0.01 -2.62
C GLY A 100 29.28 -0.82 -2.46
N ASN A 101 28.94 -1.65 -3.45
CA ASN A 101 27.69 -2.43 -3.51
C ASN A 101 27.64 -3.63 -2.53
N GLY A 102 28.33 -3.57 -1.40
CA GLY A 102 28.39 -4.67 -0.42
C GLY A 102 27.88 -4.34 0.98
N GLY A 103 27.45 -3.10 1.23
CA GLY A 103 26.78 -2.69 2.48
C GLY A 103 27.50 -3.16 3.75
N PHE A 104 26.72 -3.71 4.69
CA PHE A 104 27.22 -4.20 5.98
C PHE A 104 28.29 -5.29 5.88
N VAL A 105 28.30 -6.10 4.81
CA VAL A 105 29.30 -7.15 4.58
C VAL A 105 30.67 -6.51 4.38
N VAL A 106 30.74 -5.45 3.58
CA VAL A 106 31.99 -4.69 3.34
C VAL A 106 32.41 -3.93 4.58
N TRP A 107 31.46 -3.38 5.35
CA TRP A 107 31.78 -2.67 6.60
C TRP A 107 32.43 -3.61 7.62
N ALA A 108 31.89 -4.82 7.78
CA ALA A 108 32.41 -5.81 8.71
C ALA A 108 33.72 -6.46 8.23
N ASP A 109 33.86 -6.71 6.93
CA ASP A 109 35.12 -7.17 6.34
C ASP A 109 36.26 -6.17 6.61
N ARG A 110 35.98 -4.88 6.42
CA ARG A 110 36.96 -3.81 6.61
C ARG A 110 37.34 -3.58 8.07
N ALA A 111 36.38 -3.76 8.99
CA ALA A 111 36.56 -3.50 10.42
C ALA A 111 37.16 -4.69 11.19
N PHE A 112 36.70 -5.92 10.90
CA PHE A 112 37.03 -7.12 11.68
C PHE A 112 37.77 -8.18 10.85
N GLY A 113 37.97 -7.94 9.55
CA GLY A 113 38.73 -8.79 8.65
C GLY A 113 37.89 -9.83 7.88
N PRO A 114 38.55 -10.66 7.03
CA PRO A 114 37.89 -11.52 6.06
C PRO A 114 36.94 -12.57 6.63
N VAL A 115 37.19 -13.03 7.86
CA VAL A 115 36.35 -14.03 8.54
C VAL A 115 34.99 -13.43 8.91
N SER A 116 34.95 -12.19 9.42
CA SER A 116 33.70 -11.52 9.77
C SER A 116 32.89 -11.11 8.53
N GLY A 117 33.58 -10.65 7.48
CA GLY A 117 32.96 -10.37 6.19
C GLY A 117 32.33 -11.62 5.57
N SER A 118 33.07 -12.72 5.47
CA SER A 118 32.56 -13.98 4.93
C SER A 118 31.44 -14.60 5.77
N LEU A 119 31.50 -14.49 7.10
CA LEU A 119 30.42 -14.96 7.98
C LEU A 119 29.13 -14.15 7.78
N MET A 120 29.21 -12.82 7.75
CA MET A 120 28.05 -11.95 7.50
C MET A 120 27.48 -12.15 6.09
N GLY A 121 28.33 -12.36 5.07
CA GLY A 121 27.89 -12.68 3.72
C GLY A 121 27.13 -14.01 3.66
N THR A 122 27.69 -15.07 4.26
CA THR A 122 27.10 -16.43 4.23
C THR A 122 25.77 -16.49 4.99
N TRP A 123 25.67 -15.82 6.15
CA TRP A 123 24.40 -15.72 6.88
C TRP A 123 23.35 -14.92 6.12
N ASN A 124 23.78 -13.86 5.45
CA ASN A 124 22.90 -13.06 4.62
C ASN A 124 22.34 -13.83 3.42
N ASP A 125 23.14 -14.67 2.74
CA ASP A 125 22.65 -15.38 1.55
C ASP A 125 21.50 -16.35 1.88
N TRP A 126 21.62 -17.13 2.96
CA TRP A 126 20.53 -17.99 3.41
C TRP A 126 19.31 -17.17 3.88
N LEU A 127 19.55 -16.12 4.67
CA LEU A 127 18.47 -15.28 5.18
C LEU A 127 17.75 -14.53 4.06
N LYS A 128 18.48 -14.09 3.04
CA LYS A 128 17.94 -13.44 1.84
C LYS A 128 16.93 -14.34 1.14
N TYR A 129 17.22 -15.62 0.93
CA TYR A 129 16.26 -16.54 0.32
C TYR A 129 14.97 -16.64 1.15
N TRP A 130 15.07 -16.74 2.48
CA TRP A 130 13.90 -16.77 3.36
C TRP A 130 13.13 -15.45 3.37
N ILE A 131 13.83 -14.32 3.35
CA ILE A 131 13.22 -12.99 3.26
C ILE A 131 12.51 -12.83 1.91
N GLU A 132 13.08 -13.29 0.80
CA GLU A 132 12.46 -13.25 -0.53
C GLU A 132 11.19 -14.11 -0.57
N VAL A 133 11.25 -15.35 -0.07
CA VAL A 133 10.08 -16.23 0.05
C VAL A 133 9.01 -15.59 0.94
N GLY A 134 9.43 -15.06 2.10
CA GLY A 134 8.55 -14.36 3.03
C GLY A 134 7.90 -13.12 2.40
N ALA A 135 8.65 -12.35 1.61
CA ALA A 135 8.15 -11.16 0.91
C ALA A 135 7.12 -11.51 -0.16
N VAL A 136 7.33 -12.58 -0.92
CA VAL A 136 6.34 -13.08 -1.90
C VAL A 136 5.07 -13.54 -1.19
N LEU A 137 5.19 -14.34 -0.13
CA LEU A 137 4.05 -14.80 0.66
C LEU A 137 3.30 -13.63 1.32
N SER A 138 4.02 -12.65 1.85
CA SER A 138 3.44 -11.42 2.41
C SER A 138 2.71 -10.60 1.37
N SER A 139 3.25 -10.51 0.15
CA SER A 139 2.60 -9.80 -0.96
C SER A 139 1.28 -10.46 -1.37
N ILE A 140 1.25 -11.80 -1.43
CA ILE A 140 0.03 -12.58 -1.69
C ILE A 140 -0.99 -12.39 -0.56
N GLY A 141 -0.53 -12.41 0.68
CA GLY A 141 -1.38 -12.17 1.86
C GLY A 141 -2.00 -10.78 1.85
N LEU A 142 -1.19 -9.75 1.60
CA LEU A 142 -1.65 -8.36 1.52
C LEU A 142 -2.65 -8.16 0.37
N TYR A 143 -2.38 -8.74 -0.80
CA TYR A 143 -3.31 -8.71 -1.93
C TYR A 143 -4.66 -9.36 -1.57
N SER A 144 -4.63 -10.53 -0.94
CA SER A 144 -5.85 -11.25 -0.56
C SER A 144 -6.67 -10.48 0.49
N ALA A 145 -6.00 -9.90 1.48
CA ALA A 145 -6.63 -9.08 2.52
C ALA A 145 -7.26 -7.81 1.96
N THR A 146 -6.55 -7.09 1.09
CA THR A 146 -7.05 -5.85 0.47
C THR A 146 -8.20 -6.12 -0.51
N LEU A 147 -8.12 -7.18 -1.30
CA LEU A 147 -9.22 -7.61 -2.19
C LEU A 147 -10.47 -7.96 -1.38
N SER A 148 -10.31 -8.68 -0.28
CA SER A 148 -11.41 -9.01 0.64
C SER A 148 -12.04 -7.75 1.23
N SER A 149 -11.22 -6.84 1.78
CA SER A 149 -11.69 -5.57 2.35
C SER A 149 -12.51 -4.76 1.33
N ALA A 150 -12.01 -4.60 0.10
CA ALA A 150 -12.71 -3.87 -0.96
C ALA A 150 -14.05 -4.55 -1.35
N ALA A 151 -14.08 -5.88 -1.44
CA ALA A 151 -15.31 -6.61 -1.74
C ALA A 151 -16.38 -6.45 -0.64
N PHE A 152 -15.97 -6.48 0.64
CA PHE A 152 -16.87 -6.26 1.77
C PHE A 152 -17.32 -4.79 1.90
N GLN A 153 -16.50 -3.82 1.48
CA GLN A 153 -16.93 -2.42 1.39
C GLN A 153 -18.05 -2.24 0.36
N LEU A 154 -17.94 -2.86 -0.83
CA LEU A 154 -19.01 -2.84 -1.84
C LEU A 154 -20.28 -3.52 -1.34
N LEU A 155 -20.15 -4.65 -0.64
CA LEU A 155 -21.26 -5.31 0.03
C LEU A 155 -21.95 -4.37 1.03
N GLY A 156 -21.18 -3.71 1.90
CA GLY A 156 -21.72 -2.76 2.87
C GLY A 156 -22.44 -1.58 2.21
N MET A 157 -21.94 -1.08 1.08
CA MET A 157 -22.63 -0.05 0.29
C MET A 157 -23.96 -0.58 -0.31
N ALA A 158 -24.01 -1.85 -0.72
CA ALA A 158 -25.22 -2.47 -1.22
C ALA A 158 -26.26 -2.69 -0.11
N ASP A 159 -25.82 -3.10 1.09
CA ASP A 159 -26.67 -3.26 2.28
C ASP A 159 -27.27 -1.92 2.72
N LEU A 160 -26.52 -0.82 2.57
CA LEU A 160 -27.00 0.56 2.80
C LEU A 160 -27.88 1.12 1.66
N GLY A 161 -28.14 0.33 0.61
CA GLY A 161 -28.96 0.73 -0.53
C GLY A 161 -28.33 1.80 -1.44
N LEU A 162 -27.00 2.00 -1.34
CA LEU A 162 -26.23 2.87 -2.24
C LEU A 162 -25.90 2.18 -3.56
N LEU A 163 -25.74 0.84 -3.52
CA LEU A 163 -25.52 -0.01 -4.69
C LEU A 163 -26.67 -1.01 -4.88
N PRO A 164 -26.85 -1.59 -6.09
CA PRO A 164 -27.86 -2.60 -6.36
C PRO A 164 -27.67 -3.86 -5.50
N CYS A 165 -28.77 -4.55 -5.18
CA CYS A 165 -28.76 -5.80 -4.38
C CYS A 165 -27.90 -6.92 -4.97
N VAL A 166 -27.51 -6.84 -6.25
CA VAL A 166 -26.63 -7.82 -6.89
C VAL A 166 -25.27 -7.88 -6.18
N PHE A 167 -24.76 -6.75 -5.68
CA PHE A 167 -23.53 -6.70 -4.88
C PHE A 167 -23.70 -7.27 -3.47
N ALA A 168 -24.94 -7.47 -3.02
CA ALA A 168 -25.28 -8.13 -1.77
C ALA A 168 -25.48 -9.65 -1.89
N LEU A 169 -25.33 -10.21 -3.10
CA LEU A 169 -25.46 -11.65 -3.31
C LEU A 169 -24.31 -12.42 -2.66
N ARG A 170 -24.67 -13.26 -1.68
CA ARG A 170 -23.74 -14.10 -0.94
C ARG A 170 -23.71 -15.51 -1.54
N ALA A 171 -22.52 -16.10 -1.63
CA ALA A 171 -22.34 -17.48 -2.06
C ALA A 171 -22.91 -18.45 -1.01
N PRO A 172 -23.56 -19.55 -1.43
CA PRO A 172 -24.35 -20.41 -0.53
C PRO A 172 -23.51 -21.19 0.49
N ILE A 173 -22.22 -21.42 0.20
CA ILE A 173 -21.35 -22.26 1.04
C ILE A 173 -20.61 -21.42 2.09
N PHE A 174 -20.02 -20.29 1.66
CA PHE A 174 -19.11 -19.48 2.51
C PHE A 174 -19.68 -18.11 2.88
N ASN A 175 -20.92 -17.77 2.49
CA ASN A 175 -21.55 -16.47 2.70
C ASN A 175 -20.75 -15.26 2.21
N THR A 176 -19.87 -15.47 1.22
CA THR A 176 -18.98 -14.45 0.65
C THR A 176 -19.65 -13.68 -0.49
N PRO A 177 -19.41 -12.36 -0.62
CA PRO A 177 -19.99 -11.55 -1.68
C PRO A 177 -19.28 -11.80 -3.02
N TRP A 178 -19.66 -12.86 -3.74
CA TRP A 178 -18.94 -13.31 -4.94
C TRP A 178 -18.97 -12.27 -6.07
N VAL A 179 -20.07 -11.53 -6.24
CA VAL A 179 -20.19 -10.48 -7.26
C VAL A 179 -19.20 -9.36 -6.98
N SER A 180 -19.11 -8.90 -5.72
CA SER A 180 -18.16 -7.87 -5.31
C SER A 180 -16.71 -8.32 -5.50
N ILE A 181 -16.40 -9.58 -5.22
CA ILE A 181 -15.07 -10.16 -5.47
C ILE A 181 -14.73 -10.16 -6.96
N VAL A 182 -15.66 -10.62 -7.81
CA VAL A 182 -15.45 -10.66 -9.27
C VAL A 182 -15.27 -9.24 -9.82
N VAL A 183 -16.13 -8.30 -9.45
CA VAL A 183 -16.05 -6.91 -9.93
C VAL A 183 -14.76 -6.24 -9.47
N THR A 184 -14.38 -6.36 -8.21
CA THR A 184 -13.11 -5.80 -7.70
C THR A 184 -11.90 -6.45 -8.39
N SER A 185 -11.92 -7.77 -8.61
CA SER A 185 -10.84 -8.46 -9.32
C SER A 185 -10.70 -8.00 -10.78
N LEU A 186 -11.82 -7.78 -11.47
CA LEU A 186 -11.83 -7.25 -12.84
C LEU A 186 -11.30 -5.81 -12.90
N ILE A 187 -11.67 -4.96 -11.94
CA ILE A 187 -11.15 -3.59 -11.85
C ILE A 187 -9.64 -3.64 -11.62
N THR A 188 -9.17 -4.48 -10.71
CA THR A 188 -7.73 -4.65 -10.45
C THR A 188 -6.98 -5.12 -11.70
N LEU A 189 -7.52 -6.11 -12.42
CA LEU A 189 -6.94 -6.56 -13.69
C LEU A 189 -6.90 -5.44 -14.74
N GLY A 190 -7.94 -4.62 -14.83
CA GLY A 190 -7.95 -3.44 -15.70
C GLY A 190 -6.90 -2.39 -15.29
N MET A 191 -6.72 -2.18 -13.99
CA MET A 191 -5.71 -1.27 -13.45
C MET A 191 -4.28 -1.76 -13.71
N SER A 192 -4.05 -3.07 -13.78
CA SER A 192 -2.73 -3.66 -14.07
C SER A 192 -2.14 -3.24 -15.43
N PHE A 193 -2.94 -2.73 -16.36
CA PHE A 193 -2.45 -2.18 -17.63
C PHE A 193 -1.90 -0.75 -17.53
N PHE A 194 -2.12 -0.06 -16.41
CA PHE A 194 -1.58 1.28 -16.17
C PHE A 194 -0.16 1.23 -15.60
N SER A 195 0.62 2.28 -15.85
CA SER A 195 1.94 2.42 -15.23
C SER A 195 1.82 2.52 -13.71
N PHE A 196 2.63 1.75 -12.98
CA PHE A 196 2.71 1.75 -11.52
C PHE A 196 2.74 3.16 -10.90
N ASN A 197 3.57 4.05 -11.44
CA ASN A 197 3.68 5.43 -10.94
C ASN A 197 2.36 6.19 -11.05
N ASN A 198 1.60 6.00 -12.13
CA ASN A 198 0.32 6.66 -12.31
C ASN A 198 -0.74 6.09 -11.35
N ILE A 199 -0.73 4.77 -11.13
CA ILE A 199 -1.63 4.09 -10.20
C ILE A 199 -1.40 4.60 -8.78
N VAL A 200 -0.15 4.56 -8.30
CA VAL A 200 0.19 4.99 -6.93
C VAL A 200 -0.11 6.47 -6.74
N THR A 201 0.24 7.31 -7.71
CA THR A 201 -0.02 8.76 -7.60
C THR A 201 -1.52 9.06 -7.55
N ALA A 202 -2.33 8.42 -8.39
CA ALA A 202 -3.78 8.62 -8.40
C ALA A 202 -4.46 8.05 -7.14
N ALA A 203 -4.02 6.88 -6.68
CA ALA A 203 -4.51 6.24 -5.47
C ALA A 203 -4.23 7.10 -4.24
N ASN A 204 -3.01 7.60 -4.08
CA ASN A 204 -2.63 8.48 -2.97
C ASN A 204 -3.48 9.76 -2.93
N PHE A 205 -3.77 10.35 -4.08
CA PHE A 205 -4.62 11.53 -4.18
C PHE A 205 -6.06 11.24 -3.76
N LEU A 206 -6.66 10.16 -4.29
CA LEU A 206 -8.03 9.75 -3.94
C LEU A 206 -8.15 9.34 -2.47
N TYR A 207 -7.16 8.64 -1.95
CA TYR A 207 -7.07 8.27 -0.54
C TYR A 207 -6.99 9.52 0.35
N SER A 208 -6.16 10.50 -0.01
CA SER A 208 -6.05 11.78 0.72
C SER A 208 -7.40 12.51 0.74
N LEU A 209 -8.11 12.54 -0.39
CA LEU A 209 -9.45 13.13 -0.46
C LEU A 209 -10.44 12.39 0.44
N GLY A 210 -10.42 11.05 0.44
CA GLY A 210 -11.24 10.21 1.32
C GLY A 210 -10.99 10.48 2.80
N MET A 211 -9.72 10.52 3.21
CA MET A 211 -9.32 10.81 4.60
C MET A 211 -9.76 12.22 5.05
N LEU A 212 -9.69 13.22 4.16
CA LEU A 212 -10.21 14.55 4.46
C LEU A 212 -11.73 14.55 4.68
N LEU A 213 -12.48 13.79 3.89
CA LEU A 213 -13.92 13.60 4.08
C LEU A 213 -14.24 12.86 5.38
N GLU A 214 -13.42 11.87 5.77
CA GLU A 214 -13.57 11.16 7.04
C GLU A 214 -13.36 12.10 8.24
N PHE A 215 -12.31 12.93 8.24
CA PHE A 215 -12.10 13.92 9.29
C PHE A 215 -13.22 14.96 9.34
N ALA A 216 -13.68 15.44 8.17
CA ALA A 216 -14.83 16.35 8.10
C ALA A 216 -16.09 15.69 8.68
N THR A 217 -16.36 14.44 8.33
CA THR A 217 -17.51 13.66 8.84
C THR A 217 -17.41 13.45 10.35
N PHE A 218 -16.22 13.14 10.86
CA PHE A 218 -15.99 12.97 12.30
C PHE A 218 -16.30 14.25 13.10
N ILE A 219 -15.81 15.40 12.64
CA ILE A 219 -16.08 16.69 13.26
C ILE A 219 -17.57 17.02 13.15
N TRP A 220 -18.16 16.85 11.97
CA TRP A 220 -19.56 17.14 11.70
C TRP A 220 -20.51 16.31 12.57
N LEU A 221 -20.26 15.00 12.70
CA LEU A 221 -21.06 14.11 13.55
C LEU A 221 -20.90 14.44 15.04
N ARG A 222 -19.76 14.96 15.50
CA ARG A 222 -19.60 15.43 16.89
C ARG A 222 -20.42 16.68 17.18
N ILE A 223 -20.59 17.56 16.21
CA ILE A 223 -21.36 18.80 16.38
C ILE A 223 -22.86 18.53 16.23
N LYS A 224 -23.26 17.78 15.20
CA LYS A 224 -24.67 17.65 14.82
C LYS A 224 -25.42 16.51 15.51
N ARG A 225 -24.72 15.44 15.88
CA ARG A 225 -25.31 14.27 16.56
C ARG A 225 -24.47 13.88 17.79
N PRO A 226 -24.48 14.71 18.86
CA PRO A 226 -23.71 14.44 20.07
C PRO A 226 -24.25 13.25 20.88
N GLU A 227 -25.56 12.98 20.78
CA GLU A 227 -26.29 11.95 21.54
C GLU A 227 -26.03 10.51 21.09
N MET A 228 -25.35 10.30 19.95
CA MET A 228 -25.01 8.95 19.49
C MET A 228 -24.10 8.27 20.51
N SER A 229 -24.36 6.99 20.80
CA SER A 229 -23.51 6.19 21.68
C SER A 229 -22.09 6.12 21.10
N ARG A 230 -21.09 6.41 21.93
CA ARG A 230 -19.68 6.41 21.54
C ARG A 230 -18.93 5.54 22.56
N PRO A 231 -18.79 4.23 22.31
CA PRO A 231 -18.10 3.32 23.21
C PRO A 231 -16.68 3.76 23.55
N TYR A 232 -16.01 4.45 22.62
CA TYR A 232 -14.75 5.14 22.86
C TYR A 232 -14.86 6.63 22.47
N ARG A 233 -14.37 7.53 23.34
CA ARG A 233 -14.32 8.97 23.09
C ARG A 233 -12.89 9.47 23.22
N VAL A 234 -12.38 10.10 22.16
CA VAL A 234 -11.11 10.86 22.22
C VAL A 234 -11.23 11.92 23.33
N PRO A 235 -10.31 11.95 24.31
CA PRO A 235 -10.41 12.76 25.53
C PRO A 235 -10.23 14.28 25.35
N LEU A 236 -10.23 14.77 24.11
CA LEU A 236 -10.04 16.19 23.78
C LEU A 236 -11.38 16.92 23.64
N ARG A 237 -11.42 18.21 23.99
CA ARG A 237 -12.54 19.11 23.73
C ARG A 237 -12.63 19.46 22.24
N LEU A 238 -13.78 19.96 21.78
CA LEU A 238 -14.06 20.27 20.37
C LEU A 238 -12.97 21.07 19.63
N PRO A 239 -12.40 22.17 20.18
CA PRO A 239 -11.31 22.88 19.51
C PRO A 239 -10.03 22.04 19.42
N GLY A 240 -9.71 21.25 20.46
CA GLY A 240 -8.56 20.33 20.44
C GLY A 240 -8.72 19.22 19.41
N ILE A 241 -9.94 18.77 19.17
CA ILE A 241 -10.26 17.79 18.11
C ILE A 241 -10.09 18.41 16.72
N VAL A 242 -10.56 19.65 16.52
CA VAL A 242 -10.38 20.35 15.25
C VAL A 242 -8.89 20.53 14.96
N VAL A 243 -8.10 20.97 15.94
CA VAL A 243 -6.63 21.07 15.79
C VAL A 243 -6.00 19.71 15.50
N LEU A 244 -6.40 18.66 16.22
CA LEU A 244 -5.92 17.29 16.00
C LEU A 244 -6.18 16.81 14.57
N CYS A 245 -7.33 17.11 13.98
CA CYS A 245 -7.66 16.74 12.61
C CYS A 245 -7.01 17.67 11.56
N LEU A 246 -6.79 18.95 11.89
CA LEU A 246 -6.18 19.91 10.97
C LEU A 246 -4.72 19.61 10.68
N VAL A 247 -3.94 19.12 11.66
CA VAL A 247 -2.52 18.76 11.48
C VAL A 247 -2.33 17.72 10.36
N PRO A 248 -2.94 16.52 10.41
CA PRO A 248 -2.82 15.54 9.34
C PRO A 248 -3.51 16.02 8.05
N SER A 249 -4.61 16.78 8.14
CA SER A 249 -5.27 17.35 6.96
C SER A 249 -4.36 18.31 6.19
N GLY A 250 -3.60 19.16 6.89
CA GLY A 250 -2.64 20.07 6.27
C GLY A 250 -1.52 19.32 5.55
N PHE A 251 -1.03 18.23 6.15
CA PHE A 251 -0.04 17.35 5.50
C PHE A 251 -0.61 16.67 4.24
N LEU A 252 -1.84 16.17 4.29
CA LEU A 252 -2.51 15.58 3.12
C LEU A 252 -2.69 16.61 1.99
N VAL A 253 -3.12 17.84 2.32
CA VAL A 253 -3.26 18.93 1.33
C VAL A 253 -1.90 19.29 0.74
N PHE A 254 -0.83 19.31 1.53
CA PHE A 254 0.53 19.53 1.05
C PHE A 254 0.98 18.43 0.08
N VAL A 255 0.75 17.15 0.41
CA VAL A 255 1.04 16.01 -0.49
C VAL A 255 0.26 16.14 -1.79
N MET A 256 -1.02 16.51 -1.72
CA MET A 256 -1.84 16.75 -2.91
C MET A 256 -1.30 17.92 -3.75
N ALA A 257 -0.89 19.02 -3.12
CA ALA A 257 -0.37 20.20 -3.81
C ALA A 257 0.95 19.97 -4.58
N ILE A 258 1.78 19.04 -4.09
CA ILE A 258 3.02 18.64 -4.76
C ILE A 258 2.75 17.64 -5.90
N ALA A 259 1.57 17.03 -5.95
CA ALA A 259 1.23 16.08 -6.98
C ALA A 259 1.25 16.74 -8.37
N GLY A 260 1.86 16.06 -9.35
CA GLY A 260 1.94 16.57 -10.71
C GLY A 260 0.55 16.70 -11.36
N TRP A 261 0.43 17.55 -12.38
CA TRP A 261 -0.83 17.76 -13.13
C TRP A 261 -1.51 16.47 -13.60
N LYS A 262 -0.73 15.43 -13.94
CA LYS A 262 -1.25 14.11 -14.32
C LYS A 262 -2.07 13.45 -13.19
N ALA A 263 -1.65 13.62 -11.93
CA ALA A 263 -2.37 13.10 -10.77
C ALA A 263 -3.76 13.73 -10.67
N TYR A 264 -3.81 15.06 -10.73
CA TYR A 264 -5.06 15.82 -10.73
C TYR A 264 -5.99 15.41 -11.85
N ALA A 265 -5.47 15.27 -13.08
CA ALA A 265 -6.27 14.85 -14.23
C ALA A 265 -6.84 13.43 -14.05
N ILE A 266 -6.00 12.46 -13.69
CA ILE A 266 -6.42 11.06 -13.50
C ILE A 266 -7.43 10.97 -12.34
N SER A 267 -7.14 11.58 -11.20
CA SER A 267 -8.02 11.56 -10.03
C SER A 267 -9.33 12.32 -10.28
N ALA A 268 -9.32 13.39 -11.06
CA ALA A 268 -10.56 14.09 -11.47
C ALA A 268 -11.43 13.18 -12.34
N ILE A 269 -10.84 12.42 -13.26
CA ILE A 269 -11.57 11.43 -14.08
C ILE A 269 -12.20 10.35 -13.18
N PHE A 270 -11.44 9.77 -12.25
CA PHE A 270 -11.97 8.76 -11.32
C PHE A 270 -13.07 9.33 -10.42
N THR A 271 -12.91 10.56 -9.93
CA THR A 271 -13.94 11.23 -9.11
C THR A 271 -15.21 11.50 -9.91
N ALA A 272 -15.06 11.98 -11.15
CA ALA A 272 -16.19 12.19 -12.06
C ALA A 272 -16.88 10.88 -12.42
N ALA A 273 -16.13 9.79 -12.63
CA ALA A 273 -16.69 8.46 -12.83
C ALA A 273 -17.47 7.98 -11.60
N GLY A 274 -16.94 8.18 -10.39
CA GLY A 274 -17.64 7.87 -9.13
C GLY A 274 -18.95 8.64 -8.97
N LEU A 275 -18.95 9.94 -9.27
CA LEU A 275 -20.17 10.76 -9.31
C LEU A 275 -21.15 10.27 -10.39
N GLY A 276 -20.64 9.93 -11.58
CA GLY A 276 -21.42 9.36 -12.66
C GLY A 276 -22.13 8.07 -12.25
N VAL A 277 -21.42 7.16 -11.59
CA VAL A 277 -22.00 5.93 -11.02
C VAL A 277 -23.07 6.28 -9.98
N TYR A 278 -22.80 7.22 -9.07
CA TYR A 278 -23.81 7.64 -8.08
C TYR A 278 -25.10 8.15 -8.72
N TYR A 279 -25.00 9.06 -9.70
CA TYR A 279 -26.18 9.58 -10.39
C TYR A 279 -26.88 8.53 -11.26
N LEU A 280 -26.12 7.64 -11.89
CA LEU A 280 -26.66 6.50 -12.64
C LEU A 280 -27.46 5.57 -11.72
N MET A 281 -26.92 5.23 -10.55
CA MET A 281 -27.63 4.41 -9.56
C MET A 281 -28.89 5.11 -9.06
N LYS A 282 -28.85 6.42 -8.80
CA LYS A 282 -30.03 7.22 -8.44
C LYS A 282 -31.09 7.21 -9.54
N PHE A 283 -30.68 7.31 -10.81
CA PHE A 283 -31.57 7.22 -11.96
C PHE A 283 -32.19 5.83 -12.12
N CYS A 284 -31.39 4.76 -11.97
CA CYS A 284 -31.86 3.38 -12.00
C CYS A 284 -32.83 3.08 -10.85
N LYS A 285 -32.60 3.66 -9.66
CA LYS A 285 -33.52 3.58 -8.51
C LYS A 285 -34.84 4.28 -8.79
N ALA A 286 -34.80 5.48 -9.38
CA ALA A 286 -36.00 6.25 -9.73
C ALA A 286 -36.85 5.58 -10.83
N ARG A 287 -36.21 4.85 -11.75
CA ARG A 287 -36.87 4.12 -12.86
C ARG A 287 -37.26 2.68 -12.51
N GLY A 288 -36.89 2.18 -11.33
CA GLY A 288 -37.20 0.81 -10.88
C GLY A 288 -36.46 -0.31 -11.64
N PHE A 289 -35.42 0.02 -12.42
CA PHE A 289 -34.68 -0.99 -13.22
C PHE A 289 -33.87 -1.97 -12.36
N LEU A 290 -33.45 -1.56 -11.16
CA LEU A 290 -32.60 -2.35 -10.28
C LEU A 290 -33.25 -2.40 -8.89
N LYS A 291 -33.21 -3.60 -8.26
CA LYS A 291 -33.63 -3.76 -6.87
C LYS A 291 -32.51 -3.21 -5.97
N PHE A 292 -32.88 -2.30 -5.08
CA PHE A 292 -32.03 -1.76 -4.02
C PHE A 292 -32.57 -2.22 -2.68
N GLY A 293 -31.70 -2.44 -1.69
CA GLY A 293 -32.11 -2.79 -0.34
C GLY A 293 -32.95 -1.66 0.27
N THR A 294 -34.10 -2.01 0.81
CA THR A 294 -34.90 -1.15 1.70
C THR A 294 -34.37 -1.31 3.12
N VAL A 295 -33.30 -0.59 3.44
CA VAL A 295 -32.88 -0.46 4.83
C VAL A 295 -32.61 1.00 5.10
N ASP A 296 -33.45 1.61 5.93
CA ASP A 296 -33.13 2.89 6.56
C ASP A 296 -31.85 2.67 7.36
N GLY A 297 -30.75 3.32 6.95
CA GLY A 297 -29.40 3.08 7.49
C GLY A 297 -29.24 3.27 9.00
N GLU A 298 -30.28 3.74 9.70
CA GLU A 298 -30.34 3.76 11.17
C GLU A 298 -30.70 2.39 11.77
N GLY A 299 -31.46 1.53 11.08
CA GLY A 299 -31.91 0.22 11.61
C GLY A 299 -30.80 -0.82 11.75
N LEU A 300 -29.89 -0.92 10.76
CA LEU A 300 -28.78 -1.90 10.76
C LEU A 300 -27.78 -1.70 11.92
N MET A 301 -27.61 -0.45 12.37
CA MET A 301 -26.73 -0.13 13.51
C MET A 301 -27.38 -0.47 14.85
N TYR A 302 -28.70 -0.29 14.97
CA TYR A 302 -29.44 -0.67 16.18
C TYR A 302 -29.60 -2.18 16.32
N GLU A 303 -29.93 -2.90 15.24
CA GLU A 303 -30.16 -4.36 15.30
C GLU A 303 -28.89 -5.15 15.68
N ARG A 304 -27.72 -4.77 15.15
CA ARG A 304 -26.45 -5.45 15.49
C ARG A 304 -26.04 -5.22 16.96
N HIS A 305 -26.36 -4.07 17.53
CA HIS A 305 -26.16 -3.81 18.96
C HIS A 305 -27.12 -4.63 19.83
N GLN A 306 -28.34 -4.91 19.34
CA GLN A 306 -29.34 -5.70 20.03
C GLN A 306 -29.01 -7.20 20.00
N GLU A 307 -28.52 -7.73 18.88
CA GLU A 307 -27.96 -9.09 18.81
C GLU A 307 -26.75 -9.26 19.72
N SER A 308 -25.81 -8.30 19.72
CA SER A 308 -24.61 -8.37 20.57
C SER A 308 -24.94 -8.27 22.06
N ALA A 309 -26.03 -7.57 22.42
CA ALA A 309 -26.51 -7.48 23.80
C ALA A 309 -27.26 -8.75 24.25
N ASN A 310 -27.95 -9.45 23.33
CA ASN A 310 -28.67 -10.69 23.64
C ASN A 310 -27.77 -11.94 23.73
N VAL A 311 -26.55 -11.90 23.20
CA VAL A 311 -25.58 -13.01 23.29
C VAL A 311 -24.73 -12.91 24.57
N GLY A 312 -24.91 -11.86 25.37
CA GLY A 312 -24.21 -11.60 26.63
C GLY A 312 -25.00 -11.95 27.91
N VAL A 313 -26.02 -12.81 27.84
CA VAL A 313 -26.75 -13.32 29.01
C VAL A 313 -26.62 -14.84 29.08
#